data_AF-A0A2S7RZA9-F1
#
_entry.id   AF-A0A2S7RZA9-F1
#
_cell.length_a   1.000
_cell.length_b   1.000
_cell.length_c   1.000
_cell.angle_alpha   90.00
_cell.angle_beta   90.00
_cell.angle_gamma   90.00
#
_symmetry.space_group_name_H-M   'P 1'
#
loop_
_entity.id
_entity.type
_entity.pdbx_description
1 polymer ?
#
loop_
_entity_poly.entity_id
_entity_poly.type
_entity_poly.pdbx_seq_one_letter_code
_entity_poly.pdbx_strand_id
1 'polypeptide(L)'
;MEENQKVIERKENTSKDWGLRFFKGMFIGSGFILPGVSGGALAAVFGMYERLISFLAHITRDFKENVLFFLPVGLGGVTGVFLLSFLVSFLLGAYETTILWFFVGCIAGTVPALWKESGKKGRNNTDLIIMVVTFILGYLFLLYGARLFDGQVEQNVYTWLMAGGLIGLGMIVPGLSPSNFLVYMGLYKAMADGFKEVRLEVIIPIAIGGIVCVLGLSKVMDFIFSKAYSKLFHFILGIVFASTIMIIPTNYSGLGILGILACPVLFIAGAALGWWMSRLEEQYK
;
A
#
# COMPACT_ATOMS: atom_id res chain seq x y z
N MET A 1 -17.49 5.64 48.02
CA MET A 1 -18.26 6.05 46.83
C MET A 1 -17.38 6.69 45.77
N GLU A 2 -16.50 7.64 46.10
CA GLU A 2 -15.54 8.25 45.15
C GLU A 2 -14.58 7.26 44.47
N GLU A 3 -14.12 6.23 45.16
CA GLU A 3 -13.20 5.23 44.59
C GLU A 3 -13.87 4.37 43.51
N ASN A 4 -15.12 3.96 43.75
CA ASN A 4 -15.93 3.29 42.72
C ASN A 4 -16.25 4.22 41.55
N GLN A 5 -16.44 5.52 41.81
CA GLN A 5 -16.72 6.50 40.76
C GLN A 5 -15.49 6.75 39.87
N LYS A 6 -14.29 6.83 40.45
CA LYS A 6 -13.01 6.87 39.70
C LYS A 6 -12.74 5.58 38.94
N VAL A 7 -13.06 4.41 39.50
CA VAL A 7 -12.91 3.12 38.81
C VAL A 7 -13.88 3.03 37.63
N ILE A 8 -15.13 3.49 37.79
CA ILE A 8 -16.14 3.52 36.72
C ILE A 8 -15.73 4.51 35.62
N GLU A 9 -15.31 5.73 35.95
CA GLU A 9 -14.81 6.73 34.98
C GLU A 9 -13.56 6.26 34.23
N ARG A 10 -12.61 5.60 34.92
CA ARG A 10 -11.41 5.04 34.29
C ARG A 10 -11.75 3.87 33.37
N LYS A 11 -12.74 3.03 33.71
CA LYS A 11 -13.25 1.94 32.86
C LYS A 11 -14.00 2.48 31.64
N GLU A 12 -14.83 3.51 31.80
CA GLU A 12 -15.55 4.17 30.71
C GLU A 12 -14.58 4.85 29.73
N ASN A 13 -13.53 5.53 30.23
CA ASN A 13 -12.46 6.08 29.40
C ASN A 13 -11.70 4.97 28.67
N THR A 14 -11.38 3.86 29.34
CA THR A 14 -10.64 2.75 28.72
C THR A 14 -11.44 2.05 27.60
N SER A 15 -12.76 1.87 27.75
CA SER A 15 -13.61 1.28 26.70
C SER A 15 -13.92 2.23 25.55
N LYS A 16 -14.17 3.52 25.81
CA LYS A 16 -14.32 4.54 24.75
C LYS A 16 -13.02 4.71 23.95
N ASP A 17 -11.88 4.65 24.64
CA ASP A 17 -10.55 4.68 24.03
C ASP A 17 -10.27 3.38 23.23
N TRP A 18 -10.74 2.22 23.69
CA TRP A 18 -10.63 0.96 22.94
C TRP A 18 -11.41 0.99 21.62
N GLY A 19 -12.68 1.42 21.65
CA GLY A 19 -13.51 1.55 20.45
C GLY A 19 -12.93 2.58 19.46
N LEU A 20 -12.46 3.72 19.96
CA LEU A 20 -11.82 4.74 19.13
C LEU A 20 -10.54 4.20 18.46
N ARG A 21 -9.68 3.50 19.21
CA ARG A 21 -8.48 2.84 18.67
C ARG A 21 -8.83 1.77 17.64
N PHE A 22 -9.92 1.04 17.84
CA PHE A 22 -10.43 0.09 16.87
C PHE A 22 -10.82 0.77 15.55
N PHE A 23 -11.62 1.84 15.59
CA PHE A 23 -11.98 2.60 14.39
C PHE A 23 -10.76 3.23 13.70
N LYS A 24 -9.83 3.80 14.47
CA LYS A 24 -8.53 4.28 13.93
C LYS A 24 -7.77 3.15 13.24
N GLY A 25 -7.76 1.95 13.84
CA GLY A 25 -7.23 0.72 13.28
C GLY A 25 -7.85 0.38 11.92
N MET A 26 -9.18 0.45 11.79
CA MET A 26 -9.87 0.18 10.52
C MET A 26 -9.37 1.05 9.38
N PHE A 27 -9.25 2.37 9.62
CA PHE A 27 -8.70 3.28 8.62
C PHE A 27 -7.24 2.96 8.29
N ILE A 28 -6.39 2.71 9.30
CA ILE A 28 -4.98 2.33 9.08
C ILE A 28 -4.87 1.06 8.24
N GLY A 29 -5.65 0.03 8.56
CA GLY A 29 -5.70 -1.23 7.81
C GLY A 29 -6.10 -1.01 6.36
N SER A 30 -7.10 -0.16 6.12
CA SER A 30 -7.55 0.17 4.76
C SER A 30 -6.44 0.79 3.89
N GLY A 31 -5.55 1.56 4.50
CA GLY A 31 -4.38 2.15 3.85
C GLY A 31 -3.27 1.17 3.49
N PHE A 32 -3.39 -0.13 3.80
CA PHE A 32 -2.47 -1.16 3.29
C PHE A 32 -2.99 -1.87 2.04
N ILE A 33 -4.29 -1.74 1.73
CA ILE A 33 -4.87 -2.28 0.50
C ILE A 33 -4.84 -1.22 -0.60
N LEU A 34 -5.36 -0.03 -0.33
CA LEU A 34 -5.69 0.95 -1.37
C LEU A 34 -4.44 1.58 -2.00
N PRO A 35 -4.28 1.59 -3.35
CA PRO A 35 -3.11 2.19 -4.00
C PRO A 35 -3.02 3.70 -3.71
N GLY A 36 -1.79 4.19 -3.48
CA GLY A 36 -1.53 5.60 -3.16
C GLY A 36 -2.02 6.08 -1.79
N VAL A 37 -2.56 5.19 -0.96
CA VAL A 37 -2.88 5.46 0.45
C VAL A 37 -1.86 4.71 1.30
N SER A 38 -1.26 5.39 2.27
CA SER A 38 -0.27 4.82 3.21
C SER A 38 -0.91 4.63 4.58
N GLY A 39 -0.99 3.37 5.04
CA GLY A 39 -1.44 3.06 6.40
C GLY A 39 -0.57 3.73 7.49
N GLY A 40 0.72 3.93 7.21
CA GLY A 40 1.63 4.68 8.07
C GLY A 40 1.26 6.17 8.19
N ALA A 41 0.91 6.81 7.07
CA ALA A 41 0.43 8.20 7.07
C ALA A 41 -0.89 8.34 7.86
N LEU A 42 -1.82 7.39 7.75
CA LEU A 42 -3.03 7.37 8.57
C LEU A 42 -2.72 7.16 10.05
N ALA A 43 -1.75 6.30 10.39
CA ALA A 43 -1.30 6.11 11.76
C ALA A 43 -0.70 7.40 12.35
N ALA A 44 -0.03 8.21 11.53
CA ALA A 44 0.51 9.51 11.92
C ALA A 44 -0.59 10.53 12.17
N VAL A 45 -1.57 10.63 11.27
CA VAL A 45 -2.75 11.50 11.43
C VAL A 45 -3.51 11.19 12.71
N PHE A 46 -3.62 9.90 13.08
CA PHE A 46 -4.30 9.49 14.30
C PHE A 46 -3.44 9.62 15.59
N GLY A 47 -2.21 10.13 15.48
CA GLY A 47 -1.27 10.32 16.58
C GLY A 47 -0.71 9.02 17.15
N MET A 48 -0.75 7.93 16.37
CA MET A 48 -0.32 6.60 16.84
C MET A 48 1.04 6.18 16.29
N TYR A 49 1.56 6.90 15.29
CA TYR A 49 2.80 6.57 14.60
C TYR A 49 4.02 6.54 15.54
N GLU A 50 4.24 7.58 16.34
CA GLU A 50 5.39 7.65 17.25
C GLU A 50 5.39 6.49 18.27
N ARG A 51 4.23 6.21 18.86
CA ARG A 51 4.08 5.08 19.81
C ARG A 51 4.31 3.74 19.12
N LEU A 52 3.85 3.59 17.87
CA LEU A 52 4.03 2.36 17.10
C LEU A 52 5.50 2.11 16.78
N ILE A 53 6.21 3.12 16.26
CA ILE A 53 7.64 3.02 15.95
C ILE A 53 8.45 2.78 17.23
N SER A 54 8.16 3.48 18.31
CA SER A 54 8.82 3.29 19.60
C SER A 54 8.64 1.86 20.14
N PHE A 55 7.44 1.30 20.01
CA PHE A 55 7.15 -0.08 20.39
C PHE A 55 7.88 -1.10 19.52
N LEU A 56 7.89 -0.91 18.19
CA LEU A 56 8.60 -1.81 17.28
C LEU A 56 10.13 -1.77 17.47
N ALA A 57 10.69 -0.60 17.77
CA ALA A 57 12.13 -0.44 18.02
C ALA A 57 12.57 -1.07 19.35
N HIS A 58 11.69 -1.10 20.36
CA HIS A 58 11.98 -1.60 21.70
C HIS A 58 10.91 -2.60 22.16
N ILE A 59 10.76 -3.70 21.42
CA ILE A 59 9.64 -4.64 21.62
C ILE A 59 9.57 -5.21 23.04
N THR A 60 10.69 -5.29 23.77
CA THR A 60 10.73 -5.80 25.15
C THR A 60 10.31 -4.75 26.18
N ARG A 61 10.33 -3.45 25.85
CA ARG A 61 9.98 -2.36 26.77
C ARG A 61 8.47 -2.13 26.79
N ASP A 62 7.88 -2.15 27.98
CA ASP A 62 6.45 -1.95 28.21
C ASP A 62 5.56 -2.85 27.33
N PHE A 63 6.06 -4.06 27.03
CA PHE A 63 5.47 -4.96 26.03
C PHE A 63 3.97 -5.18 26.26
N LYS A 64 3.58 -5.52 27.50
CA LYS A 64 2.18 -5.77 27.84
C LYS A 64 1.30 -4.54 27.63
N GLU A 65 1.78 -3.36 28.00
CA GLU A 65 1.02 -2.12 27.84
C GLU A 65 0.84 -1.77 26.36
N ASN A 66 1.92 -1.85 25.58
CA ASN A 66 1.87 -1.55 24.15
C ASN A 66 1.04 -2.58 23.38
N VAL A 67 1.13 -3.87 23.71
CA VAL A 67 0.25 -4.90 23.13
C VAL A 67 -1.21 -4.61 23.44
N LEU A 68 -1.57 -4.32 24.69
CA LEU A 68 -2.95 -3.97 25.05
C LEU A 68 -3.42 -2.67 24.39
N PHE A 69 -2.51 -1.71 24.17
CA PHE A 69 -2.80 -0.48 23.44
C PHE A 69 -3.10 -0.73 21.96
N PHE A 70 -2.25 -1.51 21.29
CA PHE A 70 -2.36 -1.79 19.86
C PHE A 70 -3.31 -2.93 19.51
N LEU A 71 -3.73 -3.77 20.46
CA LEU A 71 -4.71 -4.83 20.23
C LEU A 71 -6.00 -4.34 19.53
N PRO A 72 -6.71 -3.30 20.03
CA PRO A 72 -7.85 -2.75 19.31
C PRO A 72 -7.48 -2.24 17.92
N VAL A 73 -6.31 -1.59 17.78
CA VAL A 73 -5.83 -1.05 16.49
C VAL A 73 -5.59 -2.17 15.49
N GLY A 74 -4.97 -3.27 15.90
CA GLY A 74 -4.71 -4.44 15.07
C GLY A 74 -5.98 -5.16 14.65
N LEU A 75 -6.91 -5.38 15.58
CA LEU A 75 -8.24 -5.94 15.27
C LEU A 75 -9.03 -5.03 14.32
N GLY A 76 -8.97 -3.72 14.57
CA GLY A 76 -9.52 -2.71 13.68
C GLY A 76 -8.90 -2.80 12.30
N GLY A 77 -7.57 -2.90 12.21
CA GLY A 77 -6.82 -3.02 10.96
C GLY A 77 -7.24 -4.24 10.13
N VAL A 78 -7.32 -5.42 10.76
CA VAL A 78 -7.82 -6.65 10.12
C VAL A 78 -9.25 -6.45 9.63
N THR A 79 -10.11 -5.83 10.44
CA THR A 79 -11.50 -5.52 10.06
C THR A 79 -11.55 -4.53 8.90
N GLY A 80 -10.69 -3.52 8.88
CA GLY A 80 -10.59 -2.52 7.82
C GLY A 80 -10.12 -3.13 6.49
N VAL A 81 -9.10 -3.99 6.53
CA VAL A 81 -8.64 -4.79 5.39
C VAL A 81 -9.78 -5.65 4.85
N PHE A 82 -10.46 -6.38 5.74
CA PHE A 82 -11.59 -7.23 5.38
C PHE A 82 -12.74 -6.44 4.75
N LEU A 83 -13.24 -5.38 5.39
CA LEU A 83 -14.34 -4.58 4.85
C LEU A 83 -13.98 -3.89 3.54
N LEU A 84 -12.77 -3.33 3.44
CA LEU A 84 -12.33 -2.69 2.21
C LEU A 84 -12.16 -3.72 1.08
N SER A 85 -11.81 -4.97 1.37
CA SER A 85 -11.70 -6.01 0.35
C SER A 85 -13.06 -6.32 -0.31
N PHE A 86 -14.19 -6.23 0.41
CA PHE A 86 -15.53 -6.31 -0.20
C PHE A 86 -15.76 -5.19 -1.19
N LEU A 87 -15.46 -3.95 -0.78
CA LEU A 87 -15.66 -2.78 -1.63
C LEU A 87 -14.78 -2.86 -2.88
N VAL A 88 -13.49 -3.18 -2.72
CA VAL A 88 -12.53 -3.31 -3.82
C VAL A 88 -12.92 -4.46 -4.75
N SER A 89 -13.28 -5.63 -4.21
CA SER A 89 -13.78 -6.78 -4.97
C SER A 89 -14.99 -6.41 -5.84
N PHE A 90 -15.98 -5.75 -5.23
CA PHE A 90 -17.19 -5.31 -5.91
C PHE A 90 -16.89 -4.26 -6.98
N LEU A 91 -16.12 -3.22 -6.63
CA LEU A 91 -15.79 -2.11 -7.53
C LEU A 91 -14.96 -2.56 -8.74
N LEU A 92 -13.97 -3.45 -8.53
CA LEU A 92 -13.21 -4.03 -9.63
C LEU A 92 -14.01 -5.04 -10.45
N GLY A 93 -15.00 -5.71 -9.86
CA GLY A 93 -15.88 -6.62 -10.60
C GLY A 93 -16.94 -5.91 -11.47
N ALA A 94 -17.46 -4.77 -11.00
CA ALA A 94 -18.56 -4.05 -11.65
C ALA A 94 -18.10 -2.83 -12.48
N TYR A 95 -16.99 -2.18 -12.09
CA TYR A 95 -16.54 -0.90 -12.63
C TYR A 95 -15.02 -0.88 -12.89
N GLU A 96 -14.45 -2.01 -13.32
CA GLU A 96 -13.01 -2.22 -13.47
C GLU A 96 -12.30 -1.03 -14.13
N THR A 97 -12.66 -0.70 -15.37
CA THR A 97 -12.06 0.40 -16.15
C THR A 97 -12.06 1.72 -15.40
N THR A 98 -13.17 2.08 -14.76
CA THR A 98 -13.32 3.35 -14.03
C THR A 98 -12.47 3.37 -12.75
N ILE A 99 -12.37 2.24 -12.05
CA ILE A 99 -11.57 2.10 -10.82
C ILE A 99 -10.08 2.00 -11.10
N LEU A 100 -9.69 1.41 -12.23
CA LEU A 100 -8.29 1.44 -12.68
C LEU A 100 -7.83 2.89 -12.92
N TRP A 101 -8.69 3.77 -13.47
CA TRP A 101 -8.39 5.20 -13.56
C TRP A 101 -8.22 5.87 -12.19
N PHE A 102 -9.01 5.48 -11.18
CA PHE A 102 -8.80 5.91 -9.80
C PHE A 102 -7.41 5.50 -9.27
N PHE A 103 -6.99 4.25 -9.50
CA PHE A 103 -5.68 3.75 -9.08
C PHE A 103 -4.53 4.44 -9.81
N VAL A 104 -4.63 4.60 -11.13
CA VAL A 104 -3.66 5.38 -11.93
C VAL A 104 -3.57 6.81 -11.41
N GLY A 105 -4.71 7.42 -11.06
CA GLY A 105 -4.78 8.71 -10.39
C GLY A 105 -4.01 8.73 -9.07
N CYS A 106 -4.30 7.79 -8.18
CA CYS A 106 -3.62 7.66 -6.89
C CYS A 106 -2.10 7.61 -7.03
N ILE A 107 -1.60 6.81 -7.99
CA ILE A 107 -0.16 6.70 -8.27
C ILE A 107 0.38 8.01 -8.83
N ALA A 108 -0.31 8.63 -9.80
CA ALA A 108 0.10 9.92 -10.36
C ALA A 108 0.19 11.00 -9.27
N GLY A 109 -0.73 10.98 -8.30
CA GLY A 109 -0.73 11.86 -7.13
C GLY A 109 0.49 11.72 -6.23
N THR A 110 1.10 10.53 -6.13
CA THR A 110 2.31 10.31 -5.31
C THR A 110 3.62 10.66 -6.04
N VAL A 111 3.60 10.83 -7.37
CA VAL A 111 4.79 11.12 -8.19
C VAL A 111 5.57 12.35 -7.71
N PRO A 112 4.96 13.50 -7.35
CA PRO A 112 5.70 14.66 -6.88
C PRO A 112 6.54 14.38 -5.62
N ALA A 113 5.98 13.65 -4.67
CA ALA A 113 6.68 13.26 -3.45
C ALA A 113 7.79 12.25 -3.74
N LEU A 114 7.53 11.26 -4.61
CA LEU A 114 8.55 10.29 -5.03
C LEU A 114 9.72 10.96 -5.78
N TRP A 115 9.42 11.95 -6.61
CA TRP A 115 10.41 12.77 -7.30
C TRP A 115 11.22 13.62 -6.32
N LYS A 116 10.60 14.19 -5.30
CA LYS A 116 11.33 14.91 -4.25
C LYS A 116 12.23 13.97 -3.45
N GLU A 117 11.72 12.80 -3.07
CA GLU A 117 12.46 11.79 -2.31
C GLU A 117 13.67 11.25 -3.09
N SER A 118 13.51 11.03 -4.41
CA SER A 118 14.62 10.55 -5.26
C SER A 118 15.80 11.51 -5.32
N GLY A 119 15.55 12.82 -5.18
CA GLY A 119 16.57 13.87 -5.19
C GLY A 119 17.15 14.22 -3.82
N LYS A 120 16.69 13.58 -2.73
CA LYS A 120 17.02 13.98 -1.35
C LYS A 120 18.50 13.95 -1.02
N LYS A 121 19.27 13.03 -1.62
CA LYS A 121 20.74 12.94 -1.48
C LYS A 121 21.50 13.45 -2.71
N GLY A 122 20.89 14.40 -3.43
CA GLY A 122 21.40 14.92 -4.70
C GLY A 122 20.91 14.11 -5.90
N ARG A 123 20.88 14.76 -7.06
CA ARG A 123 20.49 14.17 -8.35
C ARG A 123 21.51 14.57 -9.40
N ASN A 124 21.98 13.60 -10.18
CA ASN A 124 22.86 13.84 -11.32
C ASN A 124 22.30 13.25 -12.63
N ASN A 125 22.99 13.48 -13.74
CA ASN A 125 22.59 12.98 -15.06
C ASN A 125 22.56 11.44 -15.09
N THR A 126 23.44 10.76 -14.35
CA THR A 126 23.44 9.29 -14.27
C THR A 126 22.15 8.78 -13.62
N ASP A 127 21.64 9.45 -12.60
CA ASP A 127 20.39 9.07 -11.93
C ASP A 127 19.18 9.20 -12.89
N LEU A 128 19.15 10.27 -13.70
CA LEU A 128 18.13 10.44 -14.75
C LEU A 128 18.23 9.36 -15.83
N ILE A 129 19.45 9.02 -16.26
CA ILE A 129 19.67 7.92 -17.22
C ILE A 129 19.18 6.60 -16.64
N ILE A 130 19.47 6.31 -15.36
CA ILE A 130 18.97 5.12 -14.67
C ILE A 130 17.45 5.08 -14.69
N MET A 131 16.78 6.18 -14.37
CA MET A 131 15.31 6.26 -14.42
C MET A 131 14.77 5.97 -15.83
N VAL A 132 15.32 6.58 -16.87
CA VAL A 132 14.85 6.39 -18.26
C VAL A 132 15.12 4.96 -18.72
N VAL A 133 16.30 4.42 -18.47
CA VAL A 133 16.66 3.04 -18.84
C VAL A 133 15.77 2.04 -18.13
N THR A 134 15.54 2.22 -16.82
CA THR A 134 14.68 1.33 -16.03
C THR A 134 13.21 1.44 -16.42
N PHE A 135 12.74 2.64 -16.79
CA PHE A 135 11.43 2.82 -17.39
C PHE A 135 11.29 2.04 -18.70
N ILE A 136 12.23 2.20 -19.64
CA ILE A 136 12.16 1.52 -20.94
C ILE A 136 12.26 0.01 -20.77
N LEU A 137 13.27 -0.48 -20.04
CA LEU A 137 13.48 -1.91 -19.82
C LEU A 137 12.33 -2.52 -19.02
N GLY A 138 11.86 -1.84 -17.98
CA GLY A 138 10.70 -2.27 -17.19
C GLY A 138 9.43 -2.33 -18.03
N TYR A 139 9.18 -1.32 -18.86
CA TYR A 139 8.01 -1.29 -19.75
C TYR A 139 8.07 -2.41 -20.79
N LEU A 140 9.22 -2.63 -21.43
CA LEU A 140 9.40 -3.74 -22.36
C LEU A 140 9.25 -5.11 -21.68
N PHE A 141 9.78 -5.27 -20.47
CA PHE A 141 9.63 -6.48 -19.68
C PHE A 141 8.16 -6.77 -19.34
N LEU A 142 7.42 -5.75 -18.89
CA LEU A 142 5.99 -5.87 -18.60
C LEU A 142 5.15 -6.07 -19.87
N LEU A 143 5.49 -5.44 -20.99
CA LEU A 143 4.82 -5.72 -22.26
C LEU A 143 5.02 -7.18 -22.70
N TYR A 144 6.24 -7.70 -22.54
CA TYR A 144 6.54 -9.09 -22.84
C TYR A 144 5.79 -10.05 -21.91
N GLY A 145 5.79 -9.76 -20.59
CA GLY A 145 5.04 -10.54 -19.60
C GLY A 145 3.53 -10.54 -19.87
N ALA A 146 2.95 -9.40 -20.23
CA ALA A 146 1.51 -9.29 -20.52
C ALA A 146 1.09 -10.20 -21.69
N ARG A 147 1.96 -10.33 -22.71
CA ARG A 147 1.73 -11.24 -23.85
C ARG A 147 1.89 -12.70 -23.47
N LEU A 148 2.79 -13.02 -22.52
CA LEU A 148 3.04 -14.40 -22.09
C LEU A 148 1.89 -14.94 -21.23
N PHE A 149 1.28 -14.09 -20.41
CA PHE A 149 0.24 -14.48 -19.45
C PHE A 149 -1.17 -14.04 -19.86
N ASP A 150 -1.37 -13.59 -21.10
CA ASP A 150 -2.66 -13.05 -21.59
C ASP A 150 -3.29 -12.01 -20.63
N GLY A 151 -2.44 -11.19 -20.01
CA GLY A 151 -2.84 -10.20 -19.01
C GLY A 151 -3.28 -10.74 -17.64
N GLN A 152 -3.30 -12.05 -17.41
CA GLN A 152 -3.68 -12.64 -16.12
C GLN A 152 -2.70 -13.74 -15.67
N VAL A 153 -1.99 -13.47 -14.59
CA VAL A 153 -1.09 -14.47 -14.01
C VAL A 153 -1.90 -15.54 -13.27
N GLU A 154 -1.58 -16.81 -13.51
CA GLU A 154 -2.23 -17.95 -12.86
C GLU A 154 -2.10 -17.88 -11.32
N GLN A 155 -3.19 -18.18 -10.61
CA GLN A 155 -3.24 -18.14 -9.16
C GLN A 155 -2.79 -19.49 -8.58
N ASN A 156 -1.67 -19.49 -7.88
CA ASN A 156 -1.13 -20.65 -7.18
C ASN A 156 -0.30 -20.18 -5.98
N VAL A 157 0.18 -21.14 -5.18
CA VAL A 157 0.95 -20.84 -3.96
C VAL A 157 2.18 -19.98 -4.25
N TYR A 158 2.87 -20.19 -5.37
CA TYR A 158 4.07 -19.44 -5.73
C TYR A 158 3.76 -18.01 -6.14
N THR A 159 2.66 -17.78 -6.88
CA THR A 159 2.27 -16.44 -7.29
C THR A 159 1.76 -15.62 -6.09
N TRP A 160 1.13 -16.27 -5.10
CA TRP A 160 0.79 -15.63 -3.82
C TRP A 160 2.01 -15.35 -2.93
N LEU A 161 3.00 -16.25 -2.88
CA LEU A 161 4.28 -15.98 -2.21
C LEU A 161 4.98 -14.78 -2.83
N MET A 162 5.00 -14.69 -4.17
CA MET A 162 5.56 -13.54 -4.90
C MET A 162 4.78 -12.26 -4.61
N ALA A 163 3.44 -12.30 -4.62
CA ALA A 163 2.60 -11.16 -4.28
C ALA A 163 2.89 -10.65 -2.86
N GLY A 164 3.00 -11.56 -1.89
CA GLY A 164 3.46 -11.27 -0.54
C GLY A 164 4.85 -10.63 -0.52
N GLY A 165 5.79 -11.18 -1.28
CA GLY A 165 7.14 -10.62 -1.42
C GLY A 165 7.16 -9.21 -1.98
N LEU A 166 6.33 -8.90 -2.99
CA LEU A 166 6.18 -7.56 -3.54
C LEU A 166 5.60 -6.59 -2.50
N ILE A 167 4.55 -7.00 -1.78
CA ILE A 167 3.96 -6.22 -0.68
C ILE A 167 5.03 -5.95 0.39
N GLY A 168 5.77 -6.98 0.79
CA GLY A 168 6.91 -6.90 1.72
C GLY A 168 7.97 -5.90 1.26
N LEU A 169 8.32 -5.93 -0.02
CA LEU A 169 9.29 -5.01 -0.61
C LEU A 169 8.82 -3.55 -0.53
N GLY A 170 7.52 -3.28 -0.76
CA GLY A 170 6.96 -1.93 -0.61
C GLY A 170 6.96 -1.40 0.81
N MET A 171 6.96 -2.29 1.82
CA MET A 171 7.14 -1.87 3.21
C MET A 171 8.59 -1.46 3.52
N ILE A 172 9.57 -2.06 2.84
CA ILE A 172 11.00 -1.76 3.04
C ILE A 172 11.42 -0.52 2.24
N VAL A 173 10.87 -0.38 1.02
CA VAL A 173 11.30 0.61 0.05
C VAL A 173 10.27 1.74 -0.03
N PRO A 174 10.57 2.93 0.52
CA PRO A 174 9.62 4.03 0.53
C PRO A 174 9.18 4.41 -0.89
N GLY A 175 7.88 4.57 -1.09
CA GLY A 175 7.32 5.03 -2.36
C GLY A 175 7.33 4.00 -3.50
N LEU A 176 7.77 2.77 -3.26
CA LEU A 176 7.42 1.64 -4.12
C LEU A 176 5.94 1.32 -3.88
N SER A 177 5.16 1.19 -4.96
CA SER A 177 3.73 0.84 -4.89
C SER A 177 3.55 -0.62 -5.35
N PRO A 178 3.62 -1.63 -4.46
CA PRO A 178 3.49 -3.03 -4.85
C PRO A 178 2.15 -3.33 -5.49
N SER A 179 1.12 -2.58 -5.10
CA SER A 179 -0.23 -2.69 -5.64
C SER A 179 -0.26 -2.45 -7.15
N ASN A 180 0.64 -1.64 -7.72
CA ASN A 180 0.73 -1.45 -9.17
C ASN A 180 0.99 -2.78 -9.88
N PHE A 181 1.93 -3.56 -9.38
CA PHE A 181 2.27 -4.85 -9.97
C PHE A 181 1.15 -5.86 -9.79
N LEU A 182 0.51 -5.88 -8.63
CA LEU A 182 -0.62 -6.78 -8.40
C LEU A 182 -1.82 -6.46 -9.30
N VAL A 183 -2.08 -5.18 -9.54
CA VAL A 183 -3.14 -4.73 -10.46
C VAL A 183 -2.78 -5.13 -11.88
N TYR A 184 -1.56 -4.82 -12.33
CA TYR A 184 -1.07 -5.19 -13.65
C TYR A 184 -1.11 -6.71 -13.91
N MET A 185 -0.75 -7.54 -12.94
CA MET A 185 -0.76 -9.00 -13.07
C MET A 185 -2.17 -9.62 -12.99
N GLY A 186 -3.22 -8.82 -12.79
CA GLY A 186 -4.59 -9.30 -12.55
C GLY A 186 -4.80 -9.95 -11.19
N LEU A 187 -3.79 -9.93 -10.30
CA LEU A 187 -3.84 -10.57 -8.99
C LEU A 187 -4.58 -9.74 -7.93
N TYR A 188 -4.76 -8.44 -8.15
CA TYR A 188 -5.27 -7.54 -7.13
C TYR A 188 -6.74 -7.79 -6.77
N LYS A 189 -7.62 -8.00 -7.76
CA LYS A 189 -9.01 -8.39 -7.49
C LYS A 189 -9.07 -9.77 -6.84
N ALA A 190 -8.30 -10.73 -7.34
CA ALA A 190 -8.23 -12.08 -6.77
C ALA A 190 -7.72 -12.10 -5.32
N MET A 191 -6.79 -11.21 -4.99
CA MET A 191 -6.32 -10.97 -3.63
C MET A 191 -7.45 -10.41 -2.75
N ALA A 192 -8.19 -9.40 -3.24
CA ALA A 192 -9.34 -8.83 -2.52
C ALA A 192 -10.44 -9.87 -2.29
N ASP A 193 -10.73 -10.72 -3.29
CA ASP A 193 -11.65 -11.86 -3.18
C ASP A 193 -11.14 -12.86 -2.13
N GLY A 194 -9.84 -13.16 -2.12
CA GLY A 194 -9.21 -14.02 -1.12
C GLY A 194 -9.33 -13.51 0.31
N PHE A 195 -9.15 -12.21 0.53
CA PHE A 195 -9.38 -11.59 1.85
C PHE A 195 -10.86 -11.60 2.23
N LYS A 196 -11.74 -11.30 1.27
CA LYS A 196 -13.21 -11.26 1.46
C LYS A 196 -13.77 -12.62 1.89
N GLU A 197 -13.28 -13.69 1.26
CA GLU A 197 -13.70 -15.07 1.51
C GLU A 197 -12.88 -15.77 2.60
N VAL A 198 -11.89 -15.08 3.17
CA VAL A 198 -10.96 -15.61 4.18
C VAL A 198 -10.25 -16.89 3.68
N ARG A 199 -9.85 -16.90 2.41
CA ARG A 199 -9.16 -18.03 1.79
C ARG A 199 -7.73 -18.13 2.31
N LEU A 200 -7.47 -19.13 3.16
CA LEU A 200 -6.17 -19.35 3.75
C LEU A 200 -5.10 -19.67 2.69
N GLU A 201 -5.48 -20.29 1.57
CA GLU A 201 -4.56 -20.52 0.44
C GLU A 201 -4.04 -19.24 -0.23
N VAL A 202 -4.70 -18.09 -0.01
CA VAL A 202 -4.26 -16.77 -0.49
C VAL A 202 -3.53 -16.03 0.63
N ILE A 203 -4.14 -15.98 1.82
CA ILE A 203 -3.66 -15.16 2.94
C ILE A 203 -2.32 -15.69 3.49
N ILE A 204 -2.21 -17.00 3.71
CA ILE A 204 -1.01 -17.59 4.34
C ILE A 204 0.22 -17.40 3.43
N PRO A 205 0.18 -17.73 2.12
CA PRO A 205 1.33 -17.49 1.26
C PRO A 205 1.70 -16.01 1.12
N ILE A 206 0.73 -15.09 1.05
CA ILE A 206 1.02 -13.64 1.04
C ILE A 206 1.75 -13.24 2.33
N ALA A 207 1.27 -13.68 3.49
CA ALA A 207 1.91 -13.35 4.77
C ALA A 207 3.34 -13.91 4.85
N ILE A 208 3.54 -15.18 4.46
CA ILE A 208 4.86 -15.82 4.43
C ILE A 208 5.79 -15.08 3.48
N GLY A 209 5.35 -14.81 2.24
CA GLY A 209 6.14 -14.10 1.24
C GLY A 209 6.57 -12.71 1.71
N GLY A 210 5.66 -11.98 2.35
CA GLY A 210 5.94 -10.67 2.94
C GLY A 210 6.98 -10.76 4.06
N ILE A 211 6.81 -11.67 5.02
CA ILE A 211 7.74 -11.86 6.14
C ILE A 211 9.13 -12.25 5.63
N VAL A 212 9.21 -13.23 4.72
CA VAL A 212 10.48 -13.70 4.15
C VAL A 212 11.18 -12.56 3.40
N CYS A 213 10.44 -11.76 2.63
CA CYS A 213 11.00 -10.61 1.93
C CYS A 213 11.53 -9.54 2.90
N VAL A 214 10.74 -9.16 3.92
CA VAL A 214 11.15 -8.18 4.93
C VAL A 214 12.40 -8.64 5.69
N LEU A 215 12.41 -9.87 6.19
CA LEU A 215 13.55 -10.39 6.95
C LEU A 215 14.78 -10.62 6.07
N GLY A 216 14.59 -11.14 4.85
CA GLY A 216 15.67 -11.48 3.93
C GLY A 216 16.31 -10.28 3.23
N LEU A 217 15.50 -9.28 2.85
CA LEU A 217 15.95 -8.15 2.03
C LEU A 217 16.16 -6.85 2.80
N SER A 218 15.67 -6.70 4.04
CA SER A 218 15.85 -5.47 4.84
C SER A 218 17.31 -5.05 4.95
N LYS A 219 18.22 -5.97 5.29
CA LYS A 219 19.66 -5.70 5.39
C LYS A 219 20.29 -5.33 4.05
N VAL A 220 19.84 -5.99 2.98
CA VAL A 220 20.33 -5.69 1.62
C VAL A 220 19.90 -4.28 1.21
N MET A 221 18.64 -3.92 1.48
CA MET A 221 18.12 -2.59 1.19
C MET A 221 18.80 -1.50 2.01
N ASP A 222 19.04 -1.73 3.31
CA ASP A 222 19.80 -0.82 4.16
C ASP A 222 21.21 -0.57 3.59
N PHE A 223 21.91 -1.65 3.19
CA PHE A 223 23.20 -1.54 2.54
C PHE A 223 23.12 -0.73 1.23
N ILE A 224 22.13 -0.98 0.36
CA ILE A 224 21.97 -0.23 -0.89
C ILE A 224 21.65 1.24 -0.60
N PHE A 225 20.78 1.56 0.36
CA PHE A 225 20.46 2.93 0.74
C PHE A 225 21.67 3.70 1.28
N SER A 226 22.61 3.01 1.94
CA SER A 226 23.85 3.62 2.44
C SER A 226 24.79 4.05 1.31
N LYS A 227 24.79 3.35 0.16
CA LYS A 227 25.73 3.59 -0.96
C LYS A 227 25.13 4.25 -2.20
N ALA A 228 23.87 3.96 -2.50
CA ALA A 228 23.26 4.22 -3.81
C ALA A 228 21.84 4.78 -3.69
N TYR A 229 21.55 5.56 -2.64
CA TYR A 229 20.23 6.12 -2.36
C TYR A 229 19.56 6.75 -3.59
N SER A 230 20.17 7.79 -4.18
CA SER A 230 19.60 8.49 -5.34
C SER A 230 19.34 7.53 -6.50
N LYS A 231 20.33 6.69 -6.84
CA LYS A 231 20.23 5.71 -7.93
C LYS A 231 19.08 4.73 -7.74
N LEU A 232 18.90 4.20 -6.53
CA LEU A 232 17.82 3.26 -6.20
C LEU A 232 16.45 3.93 -6.34
N PHE A 233 16.26 5.14 -5.83
CA PHE A 233 14.97 5.83 -5.97
C PHE A 233 14.65 6.19 -7.41
N HIS A 234 15.63 6.59 -8.22
CA HIS A 234 15.43 6.83 -9.65
C HIS A 234 15.13 5.53 -10.41
N PHE A 235 15.76 4.41 -10.03
CA PHE A 235 15.41 3.07 -10.52
C PHE A 235 13.94 2.73 -10.20
N ILE A 236 13.53 2.90 -8.94
CA ILE A 236 12.14 2.63 -8.51
C ILE A 236 11.16 3.51 -9.27
N LEU A 237 11.47 4.79 -9.46
CA LEU A 237 10.61 5.75 -10.13
C LEU A 237 10.41 5.39 -11.62
N GLY A 238 11.46 4.92 -12.30
CA GLY A 238 11.34 4.38 -13.67
C GLY A 238 10.43 3.15 -13.74
N ILE A 239 10.56 2.24 -12.79
CA ILE A 239 9.73 1.03 -12.67
C ILE A 239 8.27 1.36 -12.32
N VAL A 240 8.03 2.35 -11.45
CA VAL A 240 6.70 2.84 -11.10
C VAL A 240 6.02 3.43 -12.35
N PHE A 241 6.72 4.23 -13.15
CA PHE A 241 6.16 4.74 -14.40
C PHE A 241 5.83 3.63 -15.39
N ALA A 242 6.73 2.65 -15.56
CA ALA A 242 6.49 1.52 -16.45
C ALA A 242 5.24 0.74 -16.06
N SER A 243 5.13 0.36 -14.78
CA SER A 243 3.96 -0.36 -14.25
C SER A 243 2.69 0.47 -14.31
N THR A 244 2.74 1.79 -14.09
CA THR A 244 1.57 2.67 -14.14
C THR A 244 0.98 2.75 -15.55
N ILE A 245 1.83 2.88 -16.59
CA ILE A 245 1.36 2.91 -17.98
C ILE A 245 0.66 1.60 -18.35
N MET A 246 1.18 0.46 -17.88
CA MET A 246 0.60 -0.85 -18.14
C MET A 246 -0.78 -1.07 -17.50
N ILE A 247 -1.14 -0.29 -16.48
CA ILE A 247 -2.44 -0.37 -15.81
C ILE A 247 -3.50 0.47 -16.54
N ILE A 248 -3.10 1.44 -17.37
CA ILE A 248 -4.04 2.35 -18.04
C ILE A 248 -5.01 1.53 -18.90
N PRO A 249 -6.32 1.59 -18.62
CA PRO A 249 -7.30 0.83 -19.39
C PRO A 249 -7.32 1.26 -20.85
N THR A 250 -7.25 0.28 -21.75
CA THR A 250 -7.38 0.46 -23.20
C THR A 250 -8.76 0.05 -23.71
N ASN A 251 -9.50 -0.75 -22.93
CA ASN A 251 -10.83 -1.22 -23.27
C ASN A 251 -11.91 -0.47 -22.48
N TYR A 252 -12.79 0.21 -23.22
CA TYR A 252 -13.95 0.94 -22.69
C TYR A 252 -15.28 0.33 -23.15
N SER A 253 -15.24 -0.85 -23.78
CA SER A 253 -16.45 -1.55 -24.20
C SER A 253 -17.34 -1.86 -22.99
N GLY A 254 -18.65 -1.67 -23.16
CA GLY A 254 -19.63 -1.88 -22.09
C GLY A 254 -19.84 -0.69 -21.14
N LEU A 255 -19.02 0.37 -21.21
CA LEU A 255 -19.27 1.60 -20.45
C LEU A 255 -20.32 2.48 -21.12
N GLY A 256 -21.34 2.87 -20.35
CA GLY A 256 -22.23 3.97 -20.73
C GLY A 256 -21.53 5.33 -20.66
N ILE A 257 -22.20 6.38 -21.14
CA ILE A 257 -21.68 7.77 -21.15
C ILE A 257 -21.23 8.21 -19.74
N LEU A 258 -22.02 7.88 -18.71
CA LEU A 258 -21.67 8.17 -17.32
C LEU A 258 -20.37 7.48 -16.87
N GLY A 259 -20.13 6.24 -17.31
CA GLY A 259 -18.91 5.49 -16.98
C GLY A 259 -17.67 6.11 -17.62
N ILE A 260 -17.79 6.57 -18.86
CA ILE A 260 -16.71 7.28 -19.56
C ILE A 260 -16.41 8.63 -18.88
N LEU A 261 -17.44 9.39 -18.50
CA LEU A 261 -17.28 10.65 -17.78
C LEU A 261 -16.71 10.46 -16.36
N ALA A 262 -17.00 9.33 -15.74
CA ALA A 262 -16.47 9.01 -14.41
C ALA A 262 -14.96 8.71 -14.43
N CYS A 263 -14.38 8.23 -15.54
CA CYS A 263 -12.94 7.94 -15.65
C CYS A 263 -12.05 9.16 -15.32
N PRO A 264 -12.15 10.32 -16.00
CA PRO A 264 -11.33 11.49 -15.67
C PRO A 264 -11.64 12.04 -14.26
N VAL A 265 -12.89 11.97 -13.81
CA VAL A 265 -13.28 12.40 -12.46
C VAL A 265 -12.58 11.55 -11.39
N LEU A 266 -12.61 10.23 -11.54
CA LEU A 266 -11.95 9.32 -10.62
C LEU A 266 -10.43 9.39 -10.71
N PHE A 267 -9.86 9.61 -11.89
CA PHE A 267 -8.43 9.91 -12.01
C PHE A 267 -8.04 11.15 -11.19
N ILE A 268 -8.79 12.25 -11.31
CA ILE A 268 -8.55 13.47 -10.54
C ILE A 268 -8.73 13.22 -9.04
N ALA A 269 -9.80 12.51 -8.65
CA ALA A 269 -10.05 12.17 -7.25
C ALA A 269 -8.92 11.31 -6.66
N GLY A 270 -8.45 10.32 -7.42
CA GLY A 270 -7.31 9.50 -7.06
C GLY A 270 -6.04 10.32 -6.92
N ALA A 271 -5.74 11.19 -7.90
CA ALA A 271 -4.56 12.06 -7.85
C ALA A 271 -4.58 13.01 -6.64
N ALA A 272 -5.75 13.58 -6.33
CA ALA A 272 -5.93 14.40 -5.14
C ALA A 272 -5.69 13.60 -3.85
N LEU A 273 -6.21 12.37 -3.77
CA LEU A 273 -6.01 11.49 -2.62
C LEU A 273 -4.53 11.11 -2.44
N GLY A 274 -3.87 10.63 -3.50
CA GLY A 274 -2.46 10.24 -3.47
C GLY A 274 -1.54 11.41 -3.11
N TRP A 275 -1.82 12.61 -3.65
CA TRP A 275 -1.09 13.82 -3.32
C TRP A 275 -1.28 14.23 -1.85
N TRP A 276 -2.52 14.21 -1.36
CA TRP A 276 -2.82 14.54 0.03
C TRP A 276 -2.14 13.57 1.00
N MET A 277 -2.23 12.27 0.73
CA MET A 277 -1.59 11.24 1.56
C MET A 277 -0.07 11.38 1.58
N SER A 278 0.55 11.68 0.43
CA SER A 278 1.99 11.91 0.35
C SER A 278 2.43 13.12 1.16
N ARG A 279 1.65 14.20 1.13
CA ARG A 279 1.92 15.42 1.91
C ARG A 279 1.80 15.19 3.41
N LEU A 280 0.83 14.38 3.84
CA LEU A 280 0.70 13.99 5.24
C LEU A 280 1.94 13.21 5.69
N GLU A 281 2.40 12.25 4.89
CA GLU A 281 3.61 11.49 5.23
C GLU A 281 4.85 12.38 5.37
N GLU A 282 5.00 13.43 4.54
CA GLU A 282 6.09 14.41 4.68
C GLU A 282 5.99 15.27 5.96
N GLN A 283 4.78 15.58 6.44
CA GLN A 283 4.59 16.40 7.64
C GLN A 283 4.93 15.66 8.94
N TYR A 284 4.81 14.34 8.93
CA TYR A 284 4.97 13.50 10.13
C TYR A 284 6.14 12.50 10.04
N LYS A 285 6.98 12.62 9.01
CA LYS A 285 8.30 11.95 8.90
C LYS A 285 9.36 12.68 9.70
#